data_AF-A0A2N1V6T7-F1
#
_entry.id   AF-A0A2N1V6T7-F1
#
_cell.length_a   1.000
_cell.length_b   1.000
_cell.length_c   1.000
_cell.angle_alpha   90.00
_cell.angle_beta   90.00
_cell.angle_gamma   90.00
#
_symmetry.space_group_name_H-M   'P 1'
#
loop_
_entity.id
_entity.type
_entity.pdbx_description
1 polymer ?
#
loop_
_entity_poly.entity_id
_entity_poly.type
_entity_poly.pdbx_seq_one_letter_code
_entity_poly.pdbx_strand_id
1 'polypeptide(L)' 'NCDAWELLVSRNQIYARHGRVFTHKALRDYFLSWPWYKPDPKYRESRLSAVEKANASLIYSLEKKRGYLK' A
#
# COMPACT_ATOMS: atom_id res chain seq x y z
N ASN A 1 11.92 -12.25 10.68
CA ASN A 1 11.70 -12.20 9.21
C ASN A 1 10.41 -11.46 8.97
N CYS A 2 10.41 -10.39 8.17
CA CYS A 2 9.15 -9.89 7.58
C CYS A 2 9.20 -10.26 6.10
N ASP A 3 8.15 -10.89 5.61
CA ASP A 3 8.12 -11.42 4.25
C ASP A 3 7.89 -10.30 3.23
N ALA A 4 8.28 -10.54 1.97
CA ALA A 4 8.13 -9.57 0.88
C ALA A 4 6.67 -9.12 0.72
N TRP A 5 5.74 -10.06 0.89
CA TRP A 5 4.31 -9.80 0.85
C TRP A 5 3.83 -8.90 2.00
N GLU A 6 4.34 -9.11 3.21
CA GLU A 6 3.94 -8.30 4.38
C GLU A 6 4.33 -6.84 4.21
N LEU A 7 5.55 -6.57 3.71
CA LEU A 7 6.00 -5.20 3.42
C LEU A 7 5.16 -4.57 2.31
N LEU A 8 4.89 -5.33 1.24
CA LEU A 8 4.08 -4.86 0.12
C LEU A 8 2.67 -4.48 0.59
N VAL A 9 2.00 -5.35 1.33
CA VAL A 9 0.65 -5.11 1.84
C VAL A 9 0.65 -3.96 2.85
N SER A 10 1.63 -3.90 3.76
CA SER A 10 1.72 -2.83 4.76
C SER A 10 1.86 -1.45 4.12
N ARG A 11 2.72 -1.33 3.10
CA ARG A 11 2.84 -0.09 2.33
C ARG A 11 1.53 0.25 1.62
N ASN A 12 0.90 -0.74 0.99
CA ASN A 12 -0.32 -0.51 0.22
C ASN A 12 -1.57 -0.27 1.07
N GLN A 13 -1.58 -0.73 2.32
CA GLN A 13 -2.66 -0.48 3.26
C GLN A 13 -2.83 1.02 3.53
N ILE A 14 -1.72 1.77 3.61
CA ILE A 14 -1.74 3.24 3.77
C ILE A 14 -2.56 3.85 2.62
N TYR A 15 -2.27 3.48 1.38
CA TYR A 15 -3.02 3.97 0.23
C TYR A 15 -4.46 3.44 0.16
N ALA A 16 -4.68 2.18 0.55
CA ALA A 16 -5.99 1.55 0.54
C ALA A 16 -6.98 2.25 1.49
N ARG A 17 -6.50 2.75 2.64
CA ARG A 17 -7.30 3.53 3.60
C ARG A 17 -7.85 4.83 3.01
N HIS A 18 -7.16 5.37 1.99
CA HIS A 18 -7.60 6.55 1.23
C HIS A 18 -8.35 6.21 -0.05
N GLY A 19 -8.63 4.92 -0.31
CA GLY A 19 -9.38 4.46 -1.46
C GLY A 19 -8.56 4.29 -2.74
N ARG A 20 -7.23 4.16 -2.68
CA ARG A 20 -6.43 3.90 -3.88
C ARG A 20 -6.92 2.65 -4.59
N VAL A 21 -7.18 2.77 -5.89
CA VAL A 21 -7.54 1.64 -6.77
C VAL A 21 -6.27 0.91 -7.20
N PHE A 22 -6.23 -0.41 -7.00
CA PHE A 22 -5.06 -1.23 -7.35
C PHE A 22 -5.22 -1.90 -8.71
N THR A 23 -4.21 -1.72 -9.58
CA THR A 23 -4.11 -2.41 -10.87
C THR A 23 -3.59 -3.84 -10.70
N HIS A 24 -2.64 -4.04 -9.77
CA HIS A 24 -2.08 -5.35 -9.47
C HIS A 24 -3.15 -6.28 -8.86
N LYS A 25 -3.46 -7.38 -9.56
CA LYS A 25 -4.56 -8.29 -9.22
C LYS A 25 -4.46 -8.79 -7.76
N ALA A 26 -3.29 -9.24 -7.32
CA ALA A 26 -3.14 -9.77 -5.96
C ALA A 26 -3.43 -8.73 -4.86
N LEU A 27 -3.06 -7.45 -5.06
CA LEU A 27 -3.33 -6.40 -4.08
C LEU A 27 -4.80 -6.00 -4.11
N ARG A 28 -5.39 -5.92 -5.31
CA ARG A 28 -6.80 -5.64 -5.47
C ARG A 28 -7.65 -6.71 -4.78
N ASP A 29 -7.41 -7.98 -5.10
CA ASP A 29 -8.15 -9.11 -4.51
C ASP A 29 -7.96 -9.16 -2.99
N TYR A 30 -6.71 -8.93 -2.53
CA TYR A 30 -6.41 -8.86 -1.10
C TYR A 30 -7.24 -7.78 -0.42
N PHE A 31 -7.22 -6.52 -0.88
CA PHE A 31 -7.96 -5.44 -0.22
C PHE A 31 -9.47 -5.50 -0.42
N LEU A 32 -9.97 -5.99 -1.56
CA LEU A 32 -11.41 -6.20 -1.79
C LEU A 32 -12.02 -7.23 -0.83
N SER A 33 -11.21 -8.13 -0.26
CA SER A 33 -11.68 -9.05 0.78
C SER A 33 -11.99 -8.36 2.12
N TRP A 34 -11.56 -7.10 2.32
CA TRP A 34 -11.75 -6.40 3.57
C TRP A 34 -12.96 -5.45 3.49
N PRO A 35 -13.89 -5.49 4.48
CA PRO A 35 -15.10 -4.67 4.45
C PRO A 35 -14.83 -3.16 4.58
N TRP A 36 -13.67 -2.77 5.11
CA TRP A 36 -13.30 -1.37 5.27
C TRP A 36 -12.74 -0.72 4.00
N TYR A 37 -12.30 -1.51 3.01
CA TYR A 37 -11.70 -0.99 1.80
C TYR A 37 -12.78 -0.52 0.83
N LYS A 38 -12.75 0.77 0.50
CA LYS A 38 -13.68 1.39 -0.45
C LYS A 38 -12.86 2.07 -1.55
N PRO A 39 -12.75 1.47 -2.75
CA PRO A 39 -12.03 2.09 -3.85
C PRO A 39 -12.69 3.43 -4.24
N ASP A 40 -11.89 4.49 -4.29
CA ASP A 40 -12.29 5.83 -4.72
C ASP A 40 -11.59 6.16 -6.06
N PRO A 41 -12.33 6.21 -7.18
CA PRO A 41 -11.77 6.62 -8.47
C PRO A 41 -11.17 8.04 -8.46
N LYS A 42 -11.54 8.88 -7.48
CA LYS A 42 -11.01 10.23 -7.28
C LYS A 42 -9.84 10.27 -6.29
N TYR A 43 -9.26 9.14 -5.92
CA TYR A 43 -8.09 9.06 -5.06
C TYR A 43 -6.96 9.98 -5.55
N ARG A 44 -6.32 10.69 -4.61
CA ARG A 44 -5.15 11.52 -4.87
C ARG A 44 -4.14 11.30 -3.76
N GLU A 45 -2.88 11.07 -4.14
CA GLU A 45 -1.80 10.86 -3.18
C GLU A 45 -1.51 12.09 -2.30
N SER A 46 -1.94 13.28 -2.74
CA SER A 46 -1.88 14.50 -1.94
C SER A 46 -2.71 14.44 -0.66
N ARG A 47 -3.70 13.54 -0.57
CA ARG A 47 -4.54 13.34 0.63
C ARG A 47 -3.81 12.67 1.79
N LEU A 48 -2.67 12.01 1.52
CA LEU A 48 -1.87 11.41 2.58
C LEU A 48 -1.23 12.48 3.44
N SER A 49 -1.29 12.28 4.76
CA SER A 49 -0.55 13.06 5.74
C SER A 49 0.96 12.91 5.59
N ALA A 50 1.72 13.81 6.19
CA ALA A 50 3.19 13.74 6.21
C ALA A 50 3.70 12.42 6.83
N VAL A 51 3.04 11.95 7.88
CA VAL A 51 3.39 10.70 8.57
C VAL A 51 3.14 9.49 7.67
N GLU A 52 2.01 9.45 6.98
CA GLU A 52 1.69 8.36 6.05
C GLU A 52 2.67 8.28 4.88
N LYS A 53 3.06 9.43 4.34
CA LYS A 53 4.09 9.52 3.30
C LYS A 53 5.44 9.02 3.82
N ALA A 54 5.86 9.47 5.00
CA ALA A 54 7.10 9.03 5.64
C ALA A 54 7.11 7.52 5.88
N ASN A 55 6.01 6.95 6.38
CA ASN A 55 5.87 5.52 6.61
C ASN A 55 5.90 4.73 5.30
N ALA A 56 5.20 5.18 4.25
CA ALA A 56 5.23 4.53 2.95
C ALA A 56 6.64 4.53 2.34
N SER A 57 7.38 5.64 2.44
CA SER A 57 8.77 5.75 2.01
C SER A 57 9.73 4.88 2.81
N LEU A 58 9.51 4.75 4.12
CA LEU A 58 10.30 3.86 4.98
C LEU A 58 10.12 2.40 4.55
N ILE A 59 8.88 1.95 4.38
CA ILE A 59 8.59 0.57 3.97
C ILE A 59 9.15 0.30 2.57
N TYR A 60 9.01 1.26 1.64
CA TYR A 60 9.61 1.16 0.31
C TYR A 60 11.13 1.00 0.35
N SER A 61 11.81 1.74 1.23
CA SER A 61 13.25 1.63 1.40
C SER A 61 13.65 0.27 1.96
N LEU A 62 12.82 -0.33 2.83
CA LEU A 62 13.02 -1.69 3.33
C LEU A 62 12.81 -2.75 2.24
N GLU A 63 11.77 -2.63 1.42
CA GLU A 63 11.54 -3.49 0.24
C GLU A 63 12.75 -3.44 -0.70
N LYS A 64 13.28 -2.24 -0.96
CA LYS A 64 14.48 -2.05 -1.79
C LYS A 64 15.72 -2.71 -1.18
N LYS A 65 15.98 -2.46 0.11
CA LYS A 65 17.14 -3.01 0.83
C LYS A 65 17.13 -4.54 0.86
N ARG A 66 15.94 -5.15 0.87
CA ARG A 66 15.75 -6.60 0.86
C ARG A 66 15.65 -7.21 -0.55
N GLY A 67 15.68 -6.39 -1.60
CA GLY A 67 15.61 -6.86 -2.99
C GLY A 67 14.22 -7.34 -3.42
N TYR A 68 13.16 -6.83 -2.80
CA TYR A 68 11.77 -7.25 -3.08
C TYR A 68 11.08 -6.38 -4.14
N LEU A 69 11.71 -5.29 -4.55
CA LEU A 69 11.27 -4.50 -5.68
C LEU A 69 11.70 -5.21 -6.97
N LYS A 70 10.72 -5.68 -7.75
CA LYS A 70 10.91 -6.28 -9.07
C LYS A 70 10.48 -5.30 -10.16
#